data_AF-A0AA39RUT6-F1
#
_entry.id   AF-A0AA39RUT6-F1
#
_cell.length_a   1.000
_cell.length_b   1.000
_cell.length_c   1.000
_cell.angle_alpha   90.00
_cell.angle_beta   90.00
_cell.angle_gamma   90.00
#
_symmetry.space_group_name_H-M   'P 1'
#
loop_
_entity.id
_entity.type
_entity.pdbx_description
1 polymer ?
#
loop_
_entity_poly.entity_id
_entity_poly.type
_entity_poly.pdbx_seq_one_letter_code
_entity_poly.pdbx_strand_id
1 'polypeptide(L)'
;MQYLLKWQRESINSLIEEAIREAEGKGSKVLSLGLMNQGEELNKYGGLYVQRKPEMKMKVVDGTSLAVAVIVNSIPKGTTQVLLRGKLTKVAYALVFALCQKGLQVVTVCEDEHEKIDKSFSSKSVSNLILSKSFSDLGLTCD
;
A
#
# COMPACT_ATOMS: atom_id res chain seq x y z
N MET A 1 -5.93 8.65 18.36
CA MET A 1 -5.37 9.88 17.76
C MET A 1 -3.90 10.03 18.20
N GLN A 2 -2.96 9.21 17.68
CA GLN A 2 -1.53 9.27 18.05
C GLN A 2 -0.66 10.15 17.13
N TYR A 3 -1.24 10.76 16.08
CA TYR A 3 -0.49 11.46 15.02
C TYR A 3 -0.95 12.90 14.77
N LEU A 4 -1.62 13.53 15.74
CA LEU A 4 -2.30 14.82 15.50
C LEU A 4 -1.34 15.99 15.35
N LEU A 5 -0.21 15.98 16.05
CA LEU A 5 0.72 17.10 16.07
C LEU A 5 2.04 16.73 15.39
N LYS A 6 2.58 17.65 14.59
CA LYS A 6 3.82 17.46 13.83
C LYS A 6 5.01 17.05 14.73
N TRP A 7 5.15 17.68 15.90
CA TRP A 7 6.22 17.38 16.86
C TRP A 7 6.15 15.94 17.41
N GLN A 8 4.93 15.38 17.55
CA GLN A 8 4.74 13.99 17.97
C GLN A 8 5.23 13.04 16.88
N ARG A 9 4.94 13.34 15.60
CA ARG A 9 5.44 12.55 14.46
C ARG A 9 6.97 12.57 14.39
N GLU A 10 7.59 13.73 14.61
CA GLU A 10 9.06 13.84 14.65
C GLU A 10 9.65 13.00 15.79
N SER A 11 9.08 13.09 16.99
CA SER A 11 9.53 12.30 18.14
C SER A 11 9.40 10.79 17.90
N ILE A 12 8.26 10.34 17.34
CA ILE A 12 8.03 8.94 16.98
C ILE A 12 9.03 8.48 15.91
N ASN A 13 9.26 9.30 14.88
CA ASN A 13 10.20 8.97 13.82
C ASN A 13 11.62 8.83 14.34
N SER A 14 12.05 9.67 15.28
CA SER A 14 13.36 9.55 15.93
C SER A 14 13.50 8.23 16.68
N LEU A 15 12.46 7.79 17.39
CA LEU A 15 12.47 6.49 18.10
C LEU A 15 12.56 5.31 17.13
N ILE A 16 11.79 5.34 16.03
CA ILE A 16 11.84 4.29 15.00
C ILE A 16 13.22 4.28 14.32
N GLU A 17 13.77 5.45 14.01
CA GLU A 17 15.09 5.58 13.37
C GLU A 17 16.23 5.09 14.27
N GLU A 18 16.12 5.29 15.58
CA GLU A 18 17.07 4.74 16.55
C GLU A 18 16.97 3.21 16.62
N ALA A 19 15.75 2.66 16.66
CA ALA A 19 15.53 1.21 16.64
C ALA A 19 16.07 0.56 15.35
N ILE A 20 15.93 1.24 14.21
CA ILE A 20 16.53 0.82 12.93
C ILE A 20 18.05 0.76 13.03
N ARG A 21 18.69 1.81 13.59
CA ARG A 21 20.15 1.87 13.77
C ARG A 21 20.64 0.78 14.71
N GLU A 22 19.94 0.56 15.82
CA GLU A 22 20.28 -0.49 16.78
C GLU A 22 20.20 -1.88 16.14
N ALA A 23 19.12 -2.15 15.38
CA ALA A 23 18.95 -3.42 14.68
C ALA A 23 20.06 -3.65 13.64
N GLU A 24 20.45 -2.62 12.89
CA GLU A 24 21.55 -2.68 11.93
C GLU A 24 22.90 -2.91 12.63
N GLY A 25 23.16 -2.22 13.75
CA GLY A 25 24.36 -2.41 14.57
C GLY A 25 24.48 -3.82 15.15
N LYS A 26 23.34 -4.47 15.41
CA LYS A 26 23.25 -5.90 15.81
C LYS A 26 23.38 -6.88 14.63
N GLY A 27 23.56 -6.39 13.41
CA GLY A 27 23.78 -7.20 12.21
C GLY A 27 22.51 -7.62 11.46
N SER A 28 21.34 -7.10 11.83
CA SER A 28 20.07 -7.38 11.13
C SER A 28 20.15 -6.93 9.67
N LYS A 29 19.59 -7.75 8.77
CA LYS A 29 19.59 -7.48 7.32
C LYS A 29 18.28 -6.91 6.81
N VAL A 30 17.18 -7.25 7.49
CA VAL A 30 15.83 -6.80 7.14
C VAL A 30 15.10 -6.46 8.43
N LEU A 31 14.39 -5.33 8.42
CA LEU A 31 13.50 -4.90 9.49
C LEU A 31 12.13 -4.59 8.91
N SER A 32 11.09 -5.20 9.47
CA SER A 32 9.70 -4.89 9.14
C SER A 32 9.15 -3.82 10.08
N LEU A 33 8.55 -2.77 9.51
CA LEU A 33 7.81 -1.79 10.29
C LEU A 33 6.49 -2.42 10.75
N GLY A 34 6.23 -2.34 12.07
CA GLY A 34 4.94 -2.74 12.61
C GLY A 34 3.82 -1.80 12.13
N LEU A 35 2.56 -2.24 12.24
CA LEU A 35 1.39 -1.53 11.69
C LEU A 35 1.33 -0.04 12.06
N MET A 36 1.66 0.32 13.31
CA MET A 36 1.62 1.71 13.80
C MET A 36 2.89 2.51 13.48
N ASN A 37 3.90 1.88 12.89
CA ASN A 37 5.22 2.46 12.59
C ASN A 37 5.43 2.69 11.09
N GLN A 38 4.38 2.62 10.26
CA GLN A 38 4.49 2.65 8.80
C GLN A 38 3.50 3.60 8.11
N GLY A 39 2.89 4.54 8.84
CA GLY A 39 1.93 5.46 8.24
C GLY A 39 2.54 6.32 7.13
N GLU A 40 1.78 6.58 6.06
CA GLU A 40 2.19 7.48 4.97
C GLU A 40 2.59 8.86 5.49
N GLU A 41 1.69 9.44 6.27
CA GLU A 41 1.82 10.73 6.95
C GLU A 41 2.87 10.75 8.06
N LEU A 42 3.32 9.57 8.50
CA LEU A 42 4.34 9.42 9.53
C LEU A 42 5.74 9.40 8.89
N ASN A 43 5.99 8.43 8.00
CA ASN A 43 7.33 8.18 7.45
C ASN A 43 7.33 7.67 6.01
N LYS A 44 6.21 7.86 5.29
CA LYS A 44 6.03 7.39 3.91
C LYS A 44 6.33 5.89 3.79
N TYR A 45 5.78 5.09 4.71
CA TYR A 45 5.96 3.64 4.74
C TYR A 45 7.43 3.21 4.85
N GLY A 46 8.21 3.95 5.64
CA GLY A 46 9.66 3.76 5.80
C GLY A 46 10.54 4.46 4.77
N GLY A 47 9.96 5.07 3.72
CA GLY A 47 10.71 5.81 2.71
C GLY A 47 11.52 6.98 3.28
N LEU A 48 11.05 7.58 4.38
CA LEU A 48 11.76 8.63 5.10
C LEU A 48 13.17 8.17 5.57
N TYR A 49 13.29 6.95 6.09
CA TYR A 49 14.56 6.47 6.65
C TYR A 49 15.56 6.14 5.55
N VAL A 50 15.08 5.60 4.43
CA VAL A 50 15.91 5.35 3.24
C VAL A 50 16.45 6.67 2.66
N GLN A 51 15.63 7.73 2.66
CA GLN A 51 16.07 9.05 2.19
C GLN A 51 17.09 9.71 3.14
N ARG A 52 16.92 9.56 4.45
CA ARG A 52 17.82 10.14 5.46
C ARG A 52 19.16 9.42 5.58
N LYS A 53 19.18 8.11 5.31
CA LYS A 53 20.37 7.25 5.43
C LYS A 53 20.59 6.44 4.16
N PRO A 54 21.01 7.07 3.04
CA PRO A 54 21.26 6.38 1.79
C PRO A 54 22.36 5.30 1.89
N GLU A 55 23.24 5.38 2.88
CA GLU A 55 24.30 4.42 3.17
C GLU A 55 23.87 3.20 4.02
N MET A 56 22.61 3.20 4.50
CA MET A 56 22.05 2.09 5.28
C MET A 56 22.08 0.79 4.46
N LYS A 57 22.64 -0.27 5.04
CA LYS A 57 22.76 -1.60 4.41
C LYS A 57 21.57 -2.49 4.73
N MET A 58 20.93 -2.26 5.88
CA MET A 58 19.70 -2.96 6.28
C MET A 58 18.52 -2.54 5.38
N LYS A 59 17.66 -3.49 5.02
CA LYS A 59 16.41 -3.21 4.29
C LYS A 59 15.26 -2.96 5.26
N VAL A 60 14.57 -1.85 5.09
CA VAL A 60 13.32 -1.56 5.81
C VAL A 60 12.15 -1.92 4.92
N VAL A 61 11.20 -2.70 5.43
CA VAL A 61 10.01 -3.15 4.70
C VAL A 61 8.73 -2.86 5.49
N ASP A 62 7.62 -2.63 4.80
CA ASP A 62 6.29 -2.35 5.39
C ASP A 62 5.30 -3.53 5.22
N GLY A 63 5.76 -4.64 4.64
CA GLY A 63 4.94 -5.83 4.41
C GLY A 63 3.89 -5.71 3.29
N THR A 64 3.81 -4.58 2.57
CA THR A 64 2.82 -4.38 1.51
C THR A 64 2.88 -5.48 0.44
N SER A 65 4.09 -5.80 -0.06
CA SER A 65 4.27 -6.83 -1.08
C SER A 65 3.86 -8.23 -0.59
N LEU A 66 4.10 -8.54 0.69
CA LEU A 66 3.68 -9.82 1.26
C LEU A 66 2.16 -9.91 1.36
N ALA A 67 1.48 -8.85 1.82
CA ALA A 67 0.03 -8.79 1.87
C ALA A 67 -0.61 -8.98 0.48
N VAL A 68 -0.08 -8.28 -0.53
CA VAL A 68 -0.52 -8.44 -1.93
C VAL A 68 -0.33 -9.87 -2.42
N ALA A 69 0.83 -10.48 -2.17
CA ALA A 69 1.12 -11.84 -2.60
C ALA A 69 0.16 -12.86 -1.97
N VAL A 70 -0.16 -12.71 -0.69
CA VAL A 70 -1.14 -13.58 0.01
C VAL A 70 -2.51 -13.47 -0.66
N ILE A 71 -3.01 -12.25 -0.88
CA ILE A 71 -4.32 -12.04 -1.52
C ILE A 71 -4.33 -12.63 -2.93
N VAL A 72 -3.34 -12.28 -3.75
CA VAL A 72 -3.25 -12.75 -5.14
C VAL A 72 -3.19 -14.28 -5.23
N ASN A 73 -2.55 -14.97 -4.29
CA ASN A 73 -2.46 -16.41 -4.26
C ASN A 73 -3.68 -17.10 -3.62
N SER A 74 -4.51 -16.36 -2.88
CA SER A 74 -5.76 -16.85 -2.30
C SER A 74 -6.95 -16.78 -3.26
N ILE A 75 -6.84 -16.07 -4.37
CA ILE A 75 -7.92 -15.94 -5.36
C ILE A 75 -8.22 -17.30 -5.99
N PRO A 76 -9.49 -17.76 -6.01
CA PRO A 76 -9.87 -19.02 -6.65
C PRO A 76 -9.44 -19.11 -8.11
N LYS A 77 -9.04 -20.31 -8.55
CA LYS A 77 -8.72 -20.55 -9.97
C LYS A 77 -9.96 -20.32 -10.83
N GLY A 78 -9.77 -19.65 -11.97
CA GLY A 78 -10.85 -19.31 -12.89
C GLY A 78 -11.53 -17.96 -12.61
N THR A 79 -11.16 -17.25 -11.55
CA THR A 79 -11.62 -15.87 -11.34
C THR A 79 -11.11 -14.96 -12.45
N THR A 80 -12.03 -14.29 -13.14
CA THR A 80 -11.74 -13.32 -14.21
C THR A 80 -11.89 -11.87 -13.75
N GLN A 81 -12.73 -11.62 -12.75
CA GLN A 81 -13.08 -10.30 -12.23
C GLN A 81 -13.03 -10.28 -10.70
N VAL A 82 -12.59 -9.16 -10.14
CA VAL A 82 -12.60 -8.87 -8.71
C VAL A 82 -13.09 -7.46 -8.45
N LEU A 83 -13.92 -7.27 -7.42
CA LEU A 83 -14.41 -5.96 -7.00
C LEU A 83 -13.47 -5.37 -5.95
N LEU A 84 -12.94 -4.18 -6.20
CA LEU A 84 -12.17 -3.41 -5.21
C LEU A 84 -13.12 -2.58 -4.34
N ARG A 85 -12.99 -2.71 -3.02
CA ARG A 85 -13.71 -1.91 -2.02
C ARG A 85 -12.82 -1.49 -0.87
N GLY A 86 -13.21 -0.41 -0.20
CA GLY A 86 -12.52 0.17 0.95
C GLY A 86 -11.50 1.24 0.54
N LYS A 87 -10.76 1.76 1.53
CA LYS A 87 -9.86 2.91 1.34
C LYS A 87 -8.69 2.60 0.40
N LEU A 88 -8.38 3.56 -0.47
CA LEU A 88 -7.22 3.52 -1.36
C LEU A 88 -5.90 3.74 -0.62
N THR A 89 -5.41 2.68 0.04
CA THR A 89 -4.11 2.64 0.70
C THR A 89 -3.00 2.19 -0.27
N LYS A 90 -1.73 2.34 0.10
CA LYS A 90 -0.59 1.76 -0.65
C LYS A 90 -0.79 0.28 -1.00
N VAL A 91 -1.37 -0.50 -0.08
CA VAL A 91 -1.70 -1.92 -0.31
C VAL A 91 -2.75 -2.07 -1.40
N ALA A 92 -3.78 -1.23 -1.41
CA ALA A 92 -4.82 -1.25 -2.45
C ALA A 92 -4.22 -0.98 -3.83
N TYR A 93 -3.42 0.08 -4.00
CA TYR A 93 -2.77 0.37 -5.28
C TYR A 93 -1.84 -0.77 -5.73
N ALA A 94 -1.03 -1.31 -4.82
CA ALA A 94 -0.13 -2.43 -5.13
C ALA A 94 -0.91 -3.71 -5.51
N LEU A 95 -2.07 -3.95 -4.86
CA LEU A 95 -2.94 -5.07 -5.16
C LEU A 95 -3.57 -4.93 -6.55
N VAL A 96 -4.17 -3.76 -6.86
CA VAL A 96 -4.74 -3.49 -8.19
C VAL A 96 -3.71 -3.72 -9.28
N PHE A 97 -2.51 -3.16 -9.10
CA PHE A 97 -1.41 -3.35 -10.04
C PHE A 97 -1.09 -4.83 -10.25
N ALA A 98 -0.91 -5.59 -9.18
CA ALA A 98 -0.56 -7.01 -9.27
C ALA A 98 -1.66 -7.86 -9.93
N LEU A 99 -2.94 -7.58 -9.63
CA LEU A 99 -4.08 -8.27 -10.21
C LEU A 99 -4.18 -8.03 -11.71
N CYS A 100 -4.04 -6.77 -12.13
CA CYS A 100 -4.11 -6.45 -13.54
C CYS A 100 -2.92 -7.00 -14.33
N GLN A 101 -1.71 -7.03 -13.75
CA GLN A 101 -0.55 -7.72 -14.35
C GLN A 101 -0.79 -9.22 -14.52
N LYS A 102 -1.64 -9.83 -13.69
CA LYS A 102 -2.07 -11.23 -13.83
C LYS A 102 -3.22 -11.42 -14.84
N GLY A 103 -3.69 -10.37 -15.50
CA GLY A 103 -4.78 -10.44 -16.46
C GLY A 103 -6.18 -10.43 -15.84
N LEU A 104 -6.31 -10.22 -14.51
CA LEU A 104 -7.61 -10.11 -13.88
C LEU A 104 -8.18 -8.70 -14.09
N GLN A 105 -9.48 -8.64 -14.30
CA GLN A 105 -10.24 -7.41 -14.33
C GLN A 105 -10.54 -6.94 -12.90
N VAL A 106 -10.08 -5.73 -12.57
CA VAL A 106 -10.35 -5.09 -11.30
C VAL A 106 -11.47 -4.08 -11.50
N VAL A 107 -12.59 -4.31 -10.82
CA VAL A 107 -13.78 -3.49 -10.92
C VAL A 107 -13.82 -2.50 -9.76
N THR A 108 -14.07 -1.23 -10.07
CA THR A 108 -14.34 -0.16 -9.10
C THR A 108 -15.79 0.31 -9.25
N VAL A 109 -16.40 0.78 -8.16
CA VAL A 109 -17.78 1.31 -8.19
C VAL A 109 -17.79 2.83 -8.22
N CYS A 110 -16.85 3.47 -7.53
CA CYS A 110 -16.79 4.92 -7.45
C CYS A 110 -15.93 5.50 -8.57
N GLU A 111 -16.44 6.50 -9.28
CA GLU A 111 -15.73 7.19 -10.36
C GLU A 111 -14.46 7.89 -9.85
N ASP A 112 -14.55 8.55 -8.69
CA ASP A 112 -13.40 9.19 -8.05
C ASP A 112 -12.29 8.19 -7.70
N GLU A 113 -12.65 6.99 -7.23
CA GLU A 113 -11.68 5.94 -6.91
C GLU A 113 -11.03 5.40 -8.17
N HIS A 114 -11.84 5.15 -9.20
CA HIS A 114 -11.39 4.71 -10.51
C HIS A 114 -10.36 5.68 -11.09
N GLU A 115 -10.68 6.97 -11.09
CA GLU A 115 -9.81 8.01 -11.64
C GLU A 115 -8.50 8.15 -10.85
N LYS A 116 -8.55 8.06 -9.50
CA LYS A 116 -7.34 8.09 -8.65
C LYS A 116 -6.41 6.91 -8.93
N ILE A 117 -6.98 5.72 -9.11
CA ILE A 117 -6.23 4.51 -9.43
C ILE A 117 -5.61 4.62 -10.82
N ASP A 118 -6.38 5.01 -11.83
CA ASP A 118 -5.92 5.14 -13.21
C ASP A 118 -4.77 6.16 -13.33
N LYS A 119 -4.92 7.34 -12.73
CA LYS A 119 -3.87 8.38 -12.68
C LYS A 119 -2.57 7.91 -12.02
N SER A 120 -2.66 6.98 -11.06
CA SER A 120 -1.50 6.45 -10.34
C SER A 120 -0.63 5.52 -11.20
N PHE A 121 -1.16 5.02 -12.32
CA PHE A 121 -0.47 4.12 -13.24
C PHE A 121 -0.11 4.84 -14.56
N SER A 122 0.77 5.85 -14.46
CA SER A 122 1.22 6.64 -15.61
C SER A 122 1.92 5.77 -16.68
N SER A 123 1.39 5.83 -17.92
CA SER A 123 1.88 5.25 -19.20
C SER A 123 1.80 3.74 -19.41
N LYS A 124 1.73 2.90 -18.37
CA LYS A 124 1.35 1.49 -18.52
C LYS A 124 -0.13 1.37 -18.22
N SER A 125 -0.95 1.62 -19.24
CA SER A 125 -2.41 1.43 -19.12
C SER A 125 -2.65 0.07 -18.49
N VAL A 126 -3.17 0.11 -17.27
CA VAL A 126 -3.63 -1.07 -16.56
C VAL A 126 -4.95 -1.42 -17.25
N SER A 127 -4.85 -2.11 -18.40
CA SER A 127 -5.94 -2.36 -19.35
C SER A 127 -7.15 -3.11 -18.77
N ASN A 128 -7.05 -3.51 -17.51
CA ASN A 128 -7.99 -4.37 -16.81
C ASN A 128 -8.68 -3.65 -15.64
N LEU A 129 -8.51 -2.34 -15.44
CA LEU A 129 -9.31 -1.56 -14.49
C LEU A 129 -10.64 -1.16 -15.13
N ILE A 130 -11.77 -1.47 -14.49
CA ILE A 130 -13.11 -1.27 -15.04
C ILE A 130 -13.97 -0.48 -14.05
N LEU A 131 -14.60 0.61 -14.51
CA LEU A 131 -15.66 1.27 -13.76
C LEU A 131 -16.98 0.56 -13.99
N SER A 132 -17.59 0.04 -12.94
CA SER A 132 -18.94 -0.53 -13.03
C SER A 132 -20.00 0.56 -13.01
N LYS A 133 -20.98 0.44 -13.92
CA LYS A 133 -22.14 1.33 -14.02
C LYS A 133 -23.43 0.72 -13.44
N SER A 134 -23.38 -0.52 -12.95
CA SER A 134 -24.57 -1.34 -12.68
C SER A 134 -24.78 -1.77 -11.22
N PHE A 135 -23.98 -1.27 -10.27
CA PHE A 135 -24.09 -1.69 -8.85
C PHE A 135 -25.04 -0.84 -7.99
N SER A 136 -25.81 0.07 -8.60
CA SER A 136 -26.83 0.88 -7.92
C SER A 136 -27.84 0.03 -7.12
N ASP A 137 -28.11 -1.19 -7.57
CA ASP A 137 -29.12 -2.09 -6.98
C ASP A 137 -28.59 -2.98 -5.83
N LEU A 138 -27.27 -3.02 -5.60
CA LEU A 138 -26.62 -3.86 -4.57
C LEU A 138 -26.26 -3.09 -3.29
N GLY A 139 -26.69 -1.83 -3.16
CA GLY A 139 -26.39 -0.98 -2.01
C GLY A 139 -24.91 -0.60 -1.88
N LEU A 140 -24.11 -0.85 -2.93
CA LEU A 140 -22.69 -0.50 -2.98
C LEU A 140 -22.55 0.95 -3.45
N THR A 141 -22.58 1.90 -2.51
CA THR A 141 -22.37 3.33 -2.80
C THR A 141 -20.89 3.69 -2.67
N CYS A 142 -20.50 4.88 -3.13
CA CYS A 142 -19.22 5.49 -2.71
C CYS A 142 -19.26 5.67 -1.18
N ASP A 143 -18.13 5.38 -0.51
CA ASP A 143 -17.96 5.54 0.94
C ASP A 143 -17.67 7.01 1.34
#